data_AF-A0A1G2MAN4-F1
#
_entry.id   AF-A0A1G2MAN4-F1
#
_cell.length_a   1.000
_cell.length_b   1.000
_cell.length_c   1.000
_cell.angle_alpha   90.00
_cell.angle_beta   90.00
_cell.angle_gamma   90.00
#
_symmetry.space_group_name_H-M   'P 1'
#
loop_
_entity.id
_entity.type
_entity.pdbx_description
1 polymer ?
#
loop_
_entity_poly.entity_id
_entity_poly.type
_entity_poly.pdbx_seq_one_letter_code
_entity_poly.pdbx_strand_id
1 'polypeptide(L)'
;MTEIEKARKIMGKNIIGPEELKAVPRLAVQIPASVSLVPYDANLLKRLSESHLLIFFTREHADGSPLTIMSLRSRFGIDPEASEPCFYNQDWYIREDFATKAMLKNRWYLIRKDVDPKSRAKLPEDIKKSFSLNEKFPSAILTAYAFFAYHLLTGKKIWEDDFVWTSDADHNGDRIYVGRYKDLEGVNKNGFNIHRHLRIRKMYGAAPLLQ
;
A
#
# COMPACT_ATOMS: atom_id res chain seq x y z
N MET A 1 -4.70 17.95 15.97
CA MET A 1 -5.05 18.18 14.55
C MET A 1 -4.21 19.34 14.02
N THR A 2 -3.99 19.40 12.71
CA THR A 2 -3.16 20.42 12.05
C THR A 2 -3.84 20.86 10.75
N GLU A 3 -3.85 22.17 10.48
CA GLU A 3 -4.29 22.71 9.18
C GLU A 3 -3.45 22.13 8.03
N ILE A 4 -4.08 21.84 6.90
CA ILE A 4 -3.44 21.20 5.75
C ILE A 4 -2.22 22.01 5.26
N GLU A 5 -2.32 23.33 5.21
CA GLU A 5 -1.22 24.22 4.81
C GLU A 5 -0.02 24.14 5.76
N LYS A 6 -0.28 24.00 7.06
CA LYS A 6 0.77 23.80 8.06
C LYS A 6 1.36 22.40 7.95
N ALA A 7 0.53 21.38 7.75
CA ALA A 7 0.98 20.01 7.51
C ALA A 7 1.85 19.93 6.25
N ARG A 8 1.48 20.63 5.18
CA ARG A 8 2.25 20.73 3.94
C ARG A 8 3.63 21.32 4.16
N LYS A 9 3.72 22.43 4.91
CA LYS A 9 5.01 23.02 5.31
C LYS A 9 5.89 22.08 6.12
N ILE A 10 5.30 21.25 6.98
CA ILE A 10 6.02 20.29 7.83
C ILE A 10 6.48 19.06 7.05
N MET A 11 5.60 18.48 6.25
CA MET A 11 5.84 17.21 5.53
C MET A 11 6.61 17.41 4.22
N GLY A 12 6.65 18.63 3.69
CA GLY A 12 7.32 18.94 2.42
C GLY A 12 6.79 18.08 1.28
N LYS A 13 7.67 17.33 0.62
CA LYS A 13 7.32 16.39 -0.48
C LYS A 13 6.62 15.11 0.00
N ASN A 14 6.53 14.86 1.30
CA ASN A 14 5.95 13.64 1.87
C ASN A 14 4.49 13.83 2.31
N ILE A 15 3.75 14.68 1.60
CA ILE A 15 2.31 14.85 1.72
C ILE A 15 1.64 14.65 0.36
N ILE A 16 0.50 13.97 0.33
CA ILE A 16 -0.36 13.81 -0.84
C ILE A 16 -1.78 14.12 -0.39
N GLY A 17 -2.17 15.40 -0.53
CA GLY A 17 -3.51 15.89 -0.24
C GLY A 17 -4.36 16.10 -1.49
N PRO A 18 -5.53 16.74 -1.37
CA PRO A 18 -6.39 17.04 -2.51
C PRO A 18 -5.68 17.79 -3.65
N GLU A 19 -4.76 18.71 -3.33
CA GLU A 19 -4.01 19.46 -4.35
C GLU A 19 -3.02 18.56 -5.11
N GLU A 20 -2.26 17.73 -4.41
CA GLU A 20 -1.37 16.76 -5.05
C GLU A 20 -2.14 15.76 -5.90
N LEU A 21 -3.31 15.30 -5.42
CA LEU A 21 -4.15 14.37 -6.17
C LEU A 21 -4.68 14.98 -7.48
N LYS A 22 -4.91 16.30 -7.54
CA LYS A 22 -5.27 16.99 -8.80
C LYS A 22 -4.13 16.93 -9.82
N ALA A 23 -2.88 16.91 -9.37
CA ALA A 23 -1.71 16.84 -10.25
C ALA A 23 -1.46 15.43 -10.82
N VAL A 24 -2.18 14.40 -10.37
CA VAL A 24 -2.05 13.01 -10.85
C VAL A 24 -3.35 12.45 -11.42
N PRO A 25 -3.85 13.01 -12.54
CA PRO A 25 -5.12 12.61 -13.13
C PRO A 25 -5.16 11.14 -13.55
N ARG A 26 -4.00 10.51 -13.79
CA ARG A 26 -3.90 9.07 -14.10
C ARG A 26 -4.50 8.20 -13.01
N LEU A 27 -4.45 8.60 -11.73
CA LEU A 27 -5.08 7.89 -10.61
C LEU A 27 -6.61 7.95 -10.65
N ALA A 28 -7.15 8.99 -11.29
CA ALA A 28 -8.57 9.27 -11.53
C ALA A 28 -9.45 9.07 -10.29
N VAL A 29 -9.02 9.64 -9.16
CA VAL A 29 -9.77 9.52 -7.90
C VAL A 29 -10.69 10.70 -7.67
N GLN A 30 -11.76 10.46 -6.91
CA GLN A 30 -12.63 11.52 -6.46
C GLN A 30 -11.88 12.40 -5.45
N ILE A 31 -11.73 13.68 -5.79
CA ILE A 31 -11.05 14.65 -4.94
C ILE A 31 -12.10 15.34 -4.08
N PRO A 32 -12.00 15.27 -2.75
CA PRO A 32 -12.98 15.91 -1.88
C PRO A 32 -12.92 17.43 -2.00
N ALA A 33 -14.10 18.07 -1.98
CA ALA A 33 -14.23 19.52 -2.09
C ALA A 33 -13.66 20.27 -0.87
N SER A 34 -13.73 19.67 0.33
CA SER A 34 -13.31 20.30 1.58
C SER A 34 -12.53 19.32 2.47
N VAL A 35 -11.21 19.45 2.47
CA VAL A 35 -10.33 18.82 3.46
C VAL A 35 -9.35 19.88 3.96
N SER A 36 -9.71 20.56 5.04
CA SER A 36 -8.86 21.58 5.67
C SER A 36 -7.98 21.01 6.78
N LEU A 37 -8.43 19.95 7.46
CA LEU A 37 -7.78 19.44 8.66
C LEU A 37 -7.14 18.06 8.46
N VAL A 38 -5.93 17.92 9.00
CA VAL A 38 -5.20 16.68 9.16
C VAL A 38 -5.38 16.18 10.60
N PRO A 39 -5.72 14.90 10.84
CA PRO A 39 -6.00 14.34 12.16
C PRO A 39 -4.74 14.03 12.99
N TYR A 40 -3.63 14.72 12.72
CA TYR A 40 -2.35 14.56 13.41
C TYR A 40 -1.90 15.93 13.92
N ASP A 41 -1.28 15.98 15.09
CA ASP A 41 -0.69 17.22 15.59
C ASP A 41 0.65 17.54 14.90
N ALA A 42 1.05 18.81 14.95
CA ALA A 42 2.23 19.29 14.24
C ALA A 42 3.54 18.67 14.75
N ASN A 43 3.63 18.31 16.03
CA ASN A 43 4.84 17.73 16.61
C ASN A 43 5.05 16.30 16.14
N LEU A 44 3.96 15.51 16.07
CA LEU A 44 3.96 14.18 15.47
C LEU A 44 4.39 14.25 14.00
N LEU A 45 3.78 15.15 13.22
CA LEU A 45 4.13 15.32 11.81
C LEU A 45 5.60 15.72 11.64
N LYS A 46 6.12 16.65 12.46
CA LYS A 46 7.52 17.07 12.40
C LYS A 46 8.47 15.90 12.66
N ARG A 47 8.19 15.07 13.67
CA ARG A 47 8.99 13.88 14.01
C ARG A 47 9.01 12.85 12.89
N LEU A 48 7.91 12.70 12.15
CA LEU A 48 7.74 11.65 11.14
C LEU A 48 7.89 12.14 9.70
N SER A 49 8.17 13.44 9.51
CA SER A 49 8.19 14.14 8.22
C SER A 49 9.09 13.48 7.17
N GLU A 50 10.24 12.94 7.56
CA GLU A 50 11.19 12.32 6.63
C GLU A 50 10.86 10.86 6.29
N SER A 51 10.39 10.08 7.28
CA SER A 51 10.15 8.63 7.15
C SER A 51 8.74 8.28 6.69
N HIS A 52 7.76 9.13 6.95
CA HIS A 52 6.35 8.85 6.65
C HIS A 52 5.82 9.70 5.50
N LEU A 53 4.87 9.14 4.78
CA LEU A 53 4.00 9.78 3.81
C LEU A 53 2.66 10.06 4.48
N LEU A 54 2.25 11.32 4.49
CA LEU A 54 0.91 11.73 4.87
C LEU A 54 0.04 11.76 3.62
N ILE A 55 -0.93 10.84 3.49
CA ILE A 55 -1.72 10.68 2.26
C ILE A 55 -3.22 10.71 2.56
N PHE A 56 -3.96 11.51 1.79
CA PHE A 56 -5.40 11.47 1.78
C PHE A 56 -5.88 10.34 0.86
N PHE A 57 -6.53 9.35 1.45
CA PHE A 57 -7.15 8.26 0.71
C PHE A 57 -8.60 8.61 0.41
N THR A 58 -9.05 8.26 -0.79
CA THR A 58 -10.42 8.36 -1.25
C THR A 58 -10.90 6.99 -1.69
N ARG A 59 -12.13 6.63 -1.33
CA ARG A 59 -12.72 5.30 -1.54
C ARG A 59 -13.30 5.12 -2.95
N GLU A 60 -13.30 6.16 -3.75
CA GLU A 60 -14.01 6.24 -5.02
C GLU A 60 -13.15 6.91 -6.10
N HIS A 61 -13.34 6.46 -7.33
CA HIS A 61 -12.89 7.12 -8.53
C HIS A 61 -13.75 8.35 -8.85
N ALA A 62 -13.25 9.21 -9.74
CA ALA A 62 -13.98 10.41 -10.14
C ALA A 62 -15.34 10.13 -10.82
N ASP A 63 -15.52 8.92 -11.36
CA ASP A 63 -16.77 8.41 -11.93
C ASP A 63 -17.73 7.79 -10.89
N GLY A 64 -17.36 7.82 -9.61
CA GLY A 64 -18.13 7.24 -8.50
C GLY A 64 -17.92 5.72 -8.33
N SER A 65 -17.11 5.07 -9.18
CA SER A 65 -16.80 3.66 -9.01
C SER A 65 -15.88 3.42 -7.81
N PRO A 66 -15.96 2.27 -7.11
CA PRO A 66 -15.15 2.02 -5.94
C PRO A 66 -13.64 1.93 -6.25
N LEU A 67 -12.81 2.57 -5.43
CA LEU A 67 -11.36 2.42 -5.46
C LEU A 67 -10.95 1.09 -4.81
N THR A 68 -10.41 0.18 -5.62
CA THR A 68 -10.01 -1.18 -5.23
C THR A 68 -8.66 -1.52 -5.84
N ILE A 69 -8.05 -2.63 -5.43
CA ILE A 69 -6.79 -3.07 -6.07
C ILE A 69 -7.07 -3.40 -7.53
N MET A 70 -8.21 -4.02 -7.82
CA MET A 70 -8.59 -4.35 -9.19
C MET A 70 -8.85 -3.13 -10.05
N SER A 71 -9.47 -2.07 -9.53
CA SER A 71 -9.66 -0.84 -10.30
C SER A 71 -8.34 -0.12 -10.57
N LEU A 72 -7.40 -0.13 -9.61
CA LEU A 72 -6.03 0.33 -9.84
C LEU A 72 -5.31 -0.56 -10.88
N ARG A 73 -5.41 -1.88 -10.78
CA ARG A 73 -4.79 -2.81 -11.72
C ARG A 73 -5.27 -2.61 -13.14
N SER A 74 -6.57 -2.46 -13.35
CA SER A 74 -7.13 -2.16 -14.68
C SER A 74 -6.61 -0.84 -15.26
N ARG A 75 -6.25 0.11 -14.40
CA ARG A 75 -5.79 1.45 -14.76
C ARG A 75 -4.29 1.55 -15.01
N PHE A 76 -3.49 0.81 -14.24
CA PHE A 76 -2.02 0.82 -14.36
C PHE A 76 -1.48 -0.32 -15.22
N GLY A 77 -2.27 -1.37 -15.45
CA GLY A 77 -1.86 -2.54 -16.22
C GLY A 77 -0.92 -3.45 -15.44
N ILE A 78 -0.39 -4.44 -16.15
CA ILE A 78 0.48 -5.51 -15.61
C ILE A 78 1.73 -5.76 -16.46
N ASP A 79 1.94 -4.94 -17.49
CA ASP A 79 3.07 -5.08 -18.40
C ASP A 79 3.95 -3.82 -18.30
N PRO A 80 5.14 -3.92 -17.70
CA PRO A 80 6.02 -2.76 -17.52
C PRO A 80 6.56 -2.21 -18.85
N GLU A 81 6.57 -3.01 -19.92
CA GLU A 81 6.94 -2.53 -21.26
C GLU A 81 5.85 -1.65 -21.88
N ALA A 82 4.58 -1.90 -21.53
CA ALA A 82 3.46 -1.09 -21.98
C ALA A 82 3.27 0.16 -21.13
N SER A 83 3.43 0.05 -19.80
CA SER A 83 3.27 1.19 -18.91
C SER A 83 3.99 1.01 -17.58
N GLU A 84 4.78 2.00 -17.19
CA GLU A 84 5.26 2.13 -15.81
C GLU A 84 4.60 3.33 -15.11
N PRO A 85 4.30 3.23 -13.80
CA PRO A 85 4.35 2.02 -12.99
C PRO A 85 3.17 1.08 -13.31
N CYS A 86 3.33 -0.23 -13.11
CA CYS A 86 2.27 -1.24 -13.25
C CYS A 86 2.20 -2.18 -12.04
N PHE A 87 1.22 -3.08 -12.02
CA PHE A 87 1.20 -4.23 -11.11
C PHE A 87 2.07 -5.36 -11.67
N TYR A 88 2.53 -6.25 -10.81
CA TYR A 88 3.12 -7.51 -11.26
C TYR A 88 2.01 -8.43 -11.82
N ASN A 89 2.33 -9.21 -12.85
CA ASN A 89 1.35 -10.07 -13.52
C ASN A 89 1.00 -11.30 -12.68
N GLN A 90 -0.03 -11.16 -11.84
CA GLN A 90 -0.57 -12.21 -10.98
C GLN A 90 -2.09 -12.28 -11.10
N ASP A 91 -2.62 -13.50 -11.10
CA ASP A 91 -4.05 -13.79 -11.22
C ASP A 91 -4.68 -14.34 -9.92
N TRP A 92 -3.87 -14.81 -8.98
CA TRP A 92 -4.36 -15.52 -7.78
C TRP A 92 -5.31 -14.68 -6.91
N TYR A 93 -5.18 -13.34 -6.91
CA TYR A 93 -5.96 -12.45 -6.04
C TYR A 93 -7.16 -11.80 -6.72
N ILE A 94 -7.40 -12.04 -8.00
CA ILE A 94 -8.34 -11.22 -8.81
C ILE A 94 -9.81 -11.34 -8.39
N ARG A 95 -10.12 -12.36 -7.57
CA ARG A 95 -11.44 -12.61 -6.99
C ARG A 95 -11.44 -12.47 -5.46
N GLU A 96 -10.32 -12.11 -4.85
CA GLU A 96 -10.23 -11.98 -3.40
C GLU A 96 -10.91 -10.70 -2.91
N ASP A 97 -11.53 -10.79 -1.74
CA ASP A 97 -12.28 -9.69 -1.15
C ASP A 97 -11.40 -8.46 -0.91
N PHE A 98 -10.17 -8.65 -0.41
CA PHE A 98 -9.23 -7.55 -0.16
C PHE A 98 -8.85 -6.80 -1.44
N ALA A 99 -8.96 -7.44 -2.60
CA ALA A 99 -8.59 -6.87 -3.88
C ALA A 99 -9.78 -6.26 -4.64
N THR A 100 -10.97 -6.82 -4.45
CA THR A 100 -12.18 -6.48 -5.23
C THR A 100 -13.17 -5.59 -4.48
N LYS A 101 -13.10 -5.51 -3.14
CA LYS A 101 -14.02 -4.71 -2.32
C LYS A 101 -13.35 -3.44 -1.81
N ALA A 102 -14.09 -2.34 -1.80
CA ALA A 102 -13.62 -1.09 -1.18
C ALA A 102 -13.72 -1.19 0.34
N MET A 103 -12.57 -1.33 1.01
CA MET A 103 -12.50 -1.57 2.46
C MET A 103 -12.13 -0.33 3.30
N LEU A 104 -11.70 0.76 2.66
CA LEU A 104 -11.20 1.96 3.35
C LEU A 104 -12.16 3.14 3.26
N LYS A 105 -12.02 4.06 4.22
CA LYS A 105 -12.79 5.31 4.30
C LYS A 105 -11.96 6.50 3.81
N ASN A 106 -12.67 7.53 3.34
CA ASN A 106 -12.11 8.83 2.98
C ASN A 106 -11.50 9.50 4.22
N ARG A 107 -10.17 9.53 4.32
CA ARG A 107 -9.44 10.20 5.40
C ARG A 107 -7.95 10.26 5.11
N TRP A 108 -7.25 11.02 5.94
CA TRP A 108 -5.79 11.00 6.03
C TRP A 108 -5.28 9.71 6.67
N TYR A 109 -4.19 9.21 6.12
CA TYR A 109 -3.37 8.12 6.64
C TYR A 109 -1.92 8.59 6.70
N LEU A 110 -1.21 8.18 7.75
CA LEU A 110 0.22 8.38 7.89
C LEU A 110 0.89 7.00 7.79
N ILE A 111 1.65 6.78 6.71
CA ILE A 111 2.25 5.48 6.38
C ILE A 111 3.75 5.63 6.14
N ARG A 112 4.56 4.68 6.60
CA ARG A 112 6.01 4.73 6.43
C ARG A 112 6.42 4.42 4.99
N LYS A 113 7.37 5.18 4.43
CA LYS A 113 7.83 5.03 3.02
C LYS A 113 8.91 3.96 2.84
N ASP A 114 9.53 3.55 3.94
CA ASP A 114 10.60 2.56 4.02
C ASP A 114 10.20 1.43 4.98
N VAL A 115 10.74 0.24 4.77
CA VAL A 115 10.56 -0.90 5.69
C VAL A 115 11.46 -0.72 6.91
N ASP A 116 10.95 -1.09 8.09
CA ASP A 116 11.76 -1.14 9.30
C ASP A 116 12.88 -2.16 9.16
N PRO A 117 14.16 -1.74 9.22
CA PRO A 117 15.26 -2.70 9.21
C PRO A 117 15.11 -3.75 10.31
N LYS A 118 14.50 -3.39 11.45
CA LYS A 118 14.25 -4.32 12.58
C LYS A 118 13.08 -5.26 12.34
N SER A 119 12.21 -5.02 11.35
CA SER A 119 11.09 -5.89 11.00
C SER A 119 11.38 -6.85 9.84
N ARG A 120 12.48 -6.65 9.11
CA ARG A 120 12.88 -7.53 8.01
C ARG A 120 13.02 -8.98 8.47
N ALA A 121 12.59 -9.90 7.60
CA ALA A 121 12.59 -11.35 7.83
C ALA A 121 11.84 -11.81 9.09
N LYS A 122 10.93 -11.00 9.65
CA LYS A 122 10.09 -11.37 10.79
C LYS A 122 8.65 -11.63 10.36
N LEU A 123 8.01 -12.54 11.09
CA LEU A 123 6.59 -12.81 10.95
C LEU A 123 5.75 -11.65 11.53
N PRO A 124 4.53 -11.43 11.01
CA PRO A 124 3.63 -10.37 11.48
C PRO A 124 3.40 -10.38 12.99
N GLU A 125 3.37 -11.56 13.62
CA GLU A 125 3.14 -11.77 15.05
C GLU A 125 4.27 -11.19 15.90
N ASP A 126 5.52 -11.30 15.43
CA ASP A 126 6.68 -10.76 16.13
C ASP A 126 6.82 -9.25 15.92
N ILE A 127 6.49 -8.77 14.73
CA ILE A 127 6.50 -7.34 14.42
C ILE A 127 5.45 -6.62 15.28
N LYS A 128 4.24 -7.17 15.42
CA LYS A 128 3.17 -6.60 16.25
C LYS A 128 3.58 -6.34 17.70
N LYS A 129 4.49 -7.16 18.26
CA LYS A 129 5.01 -6.97 19.63
C LYS A 129 5.81 -5.67 19.78
N SER A 130 6.35 -5.15 18.68
CA SER A 130 7.12 -3.89 18.64
C SER A 130 6.29 -2.65 18.29
N PHE A 131 5.01 -2.82 17.91
CA PHE A 131 4.15 -1.69 17.62
C PHE A 131 3.87 -0.87 18.88
N SER A 132 3.96 0.44 18.75
CA SER A 132 3.34 1.35 19.71
C SER A 132 1.81 1.21 19.66
N LEU A 133 1.12 1.69 20.71
CA LEU A 133 -0.33 1.57 20.90
C LEU A 133 -1.20 1.96 19.68
N ASN A 134 -0.69 2.79 18.77
CA ASN A 134 -1.43 3.31 17.62
C ASN A 134 -0.91 2.81 16.26
N GLU A 135 0.12 1.96 16.24
CA GLU A 135 0.66 1.39 15.02
C GLU A 135 -0.06 0.12 14.63
N LYS A 136 -0.23 -0.06 13.31
CA LYS A 136 -0.85 -1.24 12.72
C LYS A 136 -0.34 -1.43 11.31
N PHE A 137 -0.50 -2.65 10.81
CA PHE A 137 -0.26 -2.92 9.39
C PHE A 137 -1.26 -2.10 8.53
N PRO A 138 -0.79 -1.50 7.42
CA PRO A 138 -1.68 -0.86 6.45
C PRO A 138 -2.45 -1.93 5.66
N SER A 139 -3.51 -1.57 4.97
CA SER A 139 -4.13 -2.49 4.00
C SER A 139 -3.35 -2.50 2.67
N ALA A 140 -3.54 -3.56 1.90
CA ALA A 140 -3.01 -3.75 0.55
C ALA A 140 -3.48 -2.65 -0.41
N ILE A 141 -4.74 -2.21 -0.29
CA ILE A 141 -5.23 -1.08 -1.11
C ILE A 141 -4.59 0.26 -0.70
N LEU A 142 -4.35 0.51 0.60
CA LEU A 142 -3.68 1.74 1.03
C LEU A 142 -2.25 1.82 0.51
N THR A 143 -1.53 0.69 0.60
CA THR A 143 -0.14 0.57 0.15
C THR A 143 -0.04 0.71 -1.36
N ALA A 144 -0.87 0.01 -2.14
CA ALA A 144 -0.94 0.18 -3.60
C ALA A 144 -1.24 1.65 -3.96
N TYR A 145 -2.30 2.23 -3.39
CA TYR A 145 -2.67 3.63 -3.65
C TYR A 145 -1.53 4.60 -3.33
N ALA A 146 -0.88 4.44 -2.17
CA ALA A 146 0.27 5.26 -1.77
C ALA A 146 1.45 5.11 -2.73
N PHE A 147 1.76 3.89 -3.15
CA PHE A 147 2.83 3.61 -4.12
C PHE A 147 2.59 4.34 -5.43
N PHE A 148 1.43 4.14 -6.05
CA PHE A 148 1.10 4.73 -7.35
C PHE A 148 1.02 6.25 -7.29
N ALA A 149 0.35 6.82 -6.27
CA ALA A 149 0.27 8.27 -6.11
C ALA A 149 1.65 8.91 -5.90
N TYR A 150 2.47 8.31 -5.02
CA TYR A 150 3.82 8.81 -4.74
C TYR A 150 4.72 8.75 -5.97
N HIS A 151 4.66 7.65 -6.73
CA HIS A 151 5.44 7.49 -7.94
C HIS A 151 5.03 8.51 -9.01
N LEU A 152 3.73 8.69 -9.25
CA LEU A 152 3.25 9.66 -10.25
C LEU A 152 3.66 11.11 -9.92
N LEU A 153 3.78 11.46 -8.64
CA LEU A 153 4.19 12.80 -8.22
C LEU A 153 5.71 13.03 -8.22
N THR A 154 6.48 11.98 -7.93
CA THR A 154 7.91 12.15 -7.61
C THR A 154 8.86 11.39 -8.53
N GLY A 155 8.34 10.47 -9.35
CA GLY A 155 9.12 9.49 -10.12
C GLY A 155 9.81 8.41 -9.27
N LYS A 156 9.70 8.48 -7.94
CA LYS A 156 10.37 7.55 -7.01
C LYS A 156 9.46 6.39 -6.64
N LYS A 157 10.05 5.24 -6.30
CA LYS A 157 9.33 4.04 -5.87
C LYS A 157 9.57 3.83 -4.38
N ILE A 158 8.50 3.78 -3.59
CA ILE A 158 8.56 3.34 -2.19
C ILE A 158 8.44 1.82 -2.15
N TRP A 159 9.16 1.16 -1.24
CA TRP A 159 9.21 -0.31 -1.16
C TRP A 159 9.63 -0.98 -2.49
N GLU A 160 10.57 -0.37 -3.22
CA GLU A 160 11.04 -0.88 -4.52
C GLU A 160 11.64 -2.29 -4.41
N ASP A 161 12.38 -2.57 -3.34
CA ASP A 161 13.10 -3.83 -3.13
C ASP A 161 12.53 -4.67 -1.97
N ASP A 162 11.57 -4.13 -1.22
CA ASP A 162 11.06 -4.73 0.01
C ASP A 162 9.57 -5.06 -0.11
N PHE A 163 9.17 -6.18 0.50
CA PHE A 163 7.76 -6.47 0.78
C PHE A 163 7.31 -5.87 2.11
N VAL A 164 6.06 -5.40 2.14
CA VAL A 164 5.39 -4.80 3.30
C VAL A 164 4.20 -5.67 3.69
N TRP A 165 4.19 -6.12 4.94
CA TRP A 165 3.05 -6.82 5.52
C TRP A 165 1.81 -5.92 5.58
N THR A 166 0.65 -6.49 5.25
CA THR A 166 -0.63 -5.78 5.33
C THR A 166 -1.53 -6.34 6.43
N SER A 167 -2.61 -5.62 6.72
CA SER A 167 -3.67 -6.08 7.60
C SER A 167 -4.54 -7.17 6.97
N ASP A 168 -4.51 -7.31 5.65
CA ASP A 168 -5.42 -8.14 4.88
C ASP A 168 -5.00 -9.62 4.90
N ALA A 169 -5.97 -10.47 4.59
CA ALA A 169 -5.79 -11.89 4.37
C ALA A 169 -6.65 -12.34 3.19
N ASP A 170 -6.25 -13.44 2.55
CA ASP A 170 -7.09 -14.11 1.55
C ASP A 170 -8.22 -14.92 2.21
N HIS A 171 -9.09 -15.55 1.41
CA HIS A 171 -10.16 -16.42 1.90
C HIS A 171 -9.70 -17.60 2.78
N ASN A 172 -8.42 -17.97 2.72
CA ASN A 172 -7.84 -19.03 3.54
C ASN A 172 -7.29 -18.53 4.87
N GLY A 173 -7.28 -17.21 5.09
CA GLY A 173 -6.66 -16.57 6.24
C GLY A 173 -5.15 -16.38 6.08
N ASP A 174 -4.60 -16.62 4.88
CA ASP A 174 -3.18 -16.37 4.60
C ASP A 174 -2.96 -14.87 4.47
N ARG A 175 -1.95 -14.36 5.19
CA ARG A 175 -1.69 -12.93 5.29
C ARG A 175 -1.07 -12.39 4.01
N ILE A 176 -1.52 -11.20 3.60
CA ILE A 176 -1.05 -10.52 2.39
C ILE A 176 0.17 -9.65 2.70
N TYR A 177 1.09 -9.60 1.75
CA TYR A 177 2.19 -8.66 1.69
C TYR A 177 2.36 -8.14 0.27
N VAL A 178 2.78 -6.87 0.14
CA VAL A 178 2.83 -6.16 -1.14
C VAL A 178 4.10 -5.33 -1.27
N GLY A 179 4.43 -4.85 -2.46
CA GLY A 179 5.64 -4.04 -2.71
C GLY A 179 6.57 -4.74 -3.67
N ARG A 180 7.88 -4.78 -3.36
CA ARG A 180 8.96 -5.35 -4.17
C ARG A 180 8.71 -5.16 -5.67
N TYR A 181 8.75 -3.90 -6.10
CA TYR A 181 8.51 -3.53 -7.49
C TYR A 181 9.58 -4.08 -8.43
N LYS A 182 10.84 -4.07 -7.98
CA LYS A 182 11.98 -4.51 -8.78
C LYS A 182 12.34 -5.95 -8.43
N ASP A 183 12.62 -6.75 -9.46
CA ASP A 183 13.33 -8.00 -9.27
C ASP A 183 14.84 -7.77 -9.35
N LEU A 184 15.52 -7.91 -8.21
CA LEU A 184 16.97 -7.67 -8.13
C LEU A 184 17.78 -8.69 -8.94
N GLU A 185 17.24 -9.90 -9.13
CA GLU A 185 17.87 -10.96 -9.92
C GLU A 185 17.58 -10.83 -11.42
N GLY A 186 16.64 -9.95 -11.81
CA GLY A 186 16.26 -9.74 -13.20
C GLY A 186 15.57 -10.93 -13.88
N VAL A 187 15.14 -11.94 -13.09
CA VAL A 187 14.47 -13.13 -13.61
C VAL A 187 13.03 -12.80 -14.01
N ASN A 188 12.37 -11.96 -13.23
CA ASN A 188 10.99 -11.55 -13.42
C ASN A 188 10.90 -10.09 -13.89
N LYS A 189 9.82 -9.79 -14.62
CA LYS A 189 9.49 -8.41 -15.00
C LYS A 189 9.17 -7.56 -13.76
N ASN A 190 9.44 -6.25 -13.85
CA ASN A 190 9.08 -5.31 -12.79
C ASN A 190 7.55 -5.18 -12.64
N GLY A 191 7.11 -4.81 -11.45
CA GLY A 191 5.71 -4.49 -11.17
C GLY A 191 5.40 -4.53 -9.69
N PHE A 192 4.42 -3.73 -9.25
CA PHE A 192 3.98 -3.72 -7.86
C PHE A 192 3.34 -5.07 -7.51
N ASN A 193 3.99 -5.81 -6.62
CA ASN A 193 3.71 -7.21 -6.41
C ASN A 193 2.77 -7.42 -5.21
N ILE A 194 1.87 -8.40 -5.31
CA ILE A 194 0.95 -8.83 -4.25
C ILE A 194 1.10 -10.32 -4.05
N HIS A 195 1.55 -10.72 -2.86
CA HIS A 195 1.72 -12.12 -2.48
C HIS A 195 0.99 -12.45 -1.18
N ARG A 196 0.81 -13.74 -0.95
CA ARG A 196 0.28 -14.31 0.28
C ARG A 196 1.32 -15.18 0.97
N HIS A 197 1.27 -15.18 2.30
CA HIS A 197 2.10 -16.07 3.11
C HIS A 197 1.36 -17.38 3.30
N LEU A 198 1.75 -18.41 2.54
CA LEU A 198 1.12 -19.73 2.56
C LEU A 198 1.34 -20.40 3.91
N ARG A 199 0.33 -20.36 4.78
CA ARG A 199 0.39 -21.09 6.03
C ARG A 199 0.05 -22.55 5.75
N ILE A 200 0.99 -23.45 6.02
CA ILE A 200 0.72 -24.88 5.91
C ILE A 200 -0.41 -25.23 6.88
N ARG A 201 -1.57 -25.62 6.34
CA ARG A 201 -2.71 -26.11 7.15
C ARG A 201 -2.34 -27.44 7.76
N LYS A 202 -2.95 -27.81 8.90
CA LYS A 202 -2.77 -29.11 9.58
C LYS A 202 -3.35 -30.31 8.79
N MET A 203 -3.34 -30.27 7.46
CA MET A 203 -3.82 -31.30 6.54
C MET A 203 -2.66 -31.99 5.82
N TYR A 204 -1.56 -32.22 6.55
CA TYR A 204 -0.40 -32.99 6.10
C TYR A 204 -0.27 -34.23 6.99
N GLY A 205 0.21 -35.31 6.39
CA GLY A 205 0.50 -36.57 7.06
C GLY A 205 1.64 -37.28 6.34
N ALA A 206 2.29 -38.22 7.00
CA ALA A 206 3.26 -39.09 6.35
C ALA A 206 2.52 -40.18 5.57
N ALA A 207 2.97 -40.48 4.35
CA ALA A 207 2.64 -41.70 3.63
C ALA A 207 3.85 -42.64 3.75
N PRO A 208 3.96 -43.43 4.83
CA PRO A 208 5.11 -44.33 5.00
C PRO A 208 5.11 -45.40 3.91
N LEU A 209 6.25 -45.56 3.25
CA LEU A 209 6.49 -46.65 2.30
C LEU A 209 7.18 -47.80 3.05
N LEU A 210 6.63 -49.01 2.93
CA LEU A 210 7.30 -50.23 3.37
C LEU A 210 8.30 -50.67 2.29
N GLN A 211 9.53 -50.98 2.71
CA GLN A 211 10.52 -51.72 1.93
C GLN A 211 10.51 -53.18 2.36
#